data_AF-A0A1I1T323-F1
#
_entry.id   AF-A0A1I1T323-F1
#
_cell.length_a   1.000
_cell.length_b   1.000
_cell.length_c   1.000
_cell.angle_alpha   90.00
_cell.angle_beta   90.00
_cell.angle_gamma   90.00
#
_symmetry.space_group_name_H-M   'P 1'
#
loop_
_entity.id
_entity.type
_entity.pdbx_description
1 polymer ?
#
loop_
_entity_poly.entity_id
_entity_poly.type
_entity_poly.pdbx_seq_one_letter_code
_entity_poly.pdbx_strand_id
1 'polypeptide(L)' 'MYSLILKTRFMNVKSVFGIILTLIGLVGLVYGGIDFTKGGVSQASFVYIILGGIFFFSGISLIRGTKA' A
#
# COMPACT_ATOMS: atom_id res chain seq x y z
N MET A 1 29.16 -25.14 -3.69
CA MET A 1 28.03 -25.44 -2.77
C MET A 1 27.69 -24.28 -1.84
N TYR A 2 28.67 -23.64 -1.17
CA TYR A 2 28.43 -22.56 -0.20
C TYR A 2 27.81 -21.24 -0.75
N SER A 3 28.00 -20.92 -2.04
CA SER A 3 27.46 -19.68 -2.66
C SER A 3 25.93 -19.64 -2.74
N LEU A 4 25.24 -20.79 -2.63
CA LEU A 4 23.78 -20.89 -2.75
C LEU A 4 23.02 -20.55 -1.45
N ILE A 5 23.69 -20.50 -0.30
CA ILE A 5 23.01 -20.43 1.02
C ILE A 5 22.70 -18.98 1.46
N LEU A 6 23.30 -17.94 0.85
CA LEU A 6 23.12 -16.54 1.28
C LEU A 6 22.80 -15.57 0.13
N LYS A 7 21.85 -15.91 -0.74
CA LYS A 7 21.28 -14.90 -1.68
C LYS A 7 20.22 -14.07 -0.97
N THR A 8 20.61 -13.27 0.02
CA THR A 8 19.75 -12.22 0.57
C THR A 8 19.60 -11.14 -0.50
N ARG A 9 18.42 -11.09 -1.15
CA ARG A 9 18.10 -10.01 -2.10
C ARG A 9 17.81 -8.76 -1.28
N PHE A 10 18.75 -7.83 -1.18
CA PHE A 10 18.46 -6.49 -0.66
C PHE A 10 17.34 -5.86 -1.50
N MET A 11 16.26 -5.45 -0.84
CA MET A 11 15.11 -4.87 -1.52
C MET A 11 15.45 -3.45 -1.98
N ASN A 12 15.04 -3.11 -3.19
CA ASN A 12 15.20 -1.76 -3.69
C ASN A 12 14.36 -0.79 -2.85
N VAL A 13 14.91 0.38 -2.54
CA VAL A 13 14.23 1.49 -1.86
C VAL A 13 12.86 1.77 -2.49
N LYS A 14 12.76 1.75 -3.83
CA LYS A 14 11.47 1.95 -4.53
C LYS A 14 10.42 0.90 -4.12
N SER A 15 10.80 -0.37 -4.00
CA SER A 15 9.88 -1.43 -3.56
C SER A 15 9.49 -1.26 -2.09
N VAL A 16 10.42 -0.85 -1.22
CA VAL A 16 10.12 -0.61 0.19
C VAL A 16 9.11 0.52 0.36
N PHE A 17 9.32 1.66 -0.32
CA PHE A 17 8.35 2.75 -0.34
C PHE A 17 6.99 2.32 -0.91
N GLY A 18 7.01 1.51 -1.98
CA GLY A 18 5.78 0.98 -2.57
C GLY A 18 5.00 0.11 -1.59
N ILE A 19 5.67 -0.78 -0.86
CA ILE A 19 5.05 -1.64 0.16
C ILE A 19 4.45 -0.80 1.28
N ILE A 20 5.20 0.18 1.81
CA ILE A 20 4.71 1.07 2.87
C ILE A 20 3.47 1.84 2.39
N LEU A 21 3.51 2.39 1.18
CA LEU A 21 2.41 3.16 0.61
C LEU A 21 1.17 2.29 0.37
N THR A 22 1.34 1.07 -0.11
CA THR A 22 0.24 0.10 -0.29
C THR A 22 -0.39 -0.30 1.05
N LEU A 23 0.43 -0.52 2.09
CA LEU A 23 -0.09 -0.86 3.42
C LEU A 23 -0.88 0.30 4.04
N ILE A 24 -0.38 1.54 3.92
CA ILE A 24 -1.10 2.73 4.38
C ILE A 24 -2.40 2.92 3.59
N GLY A 25 -2.37 2.77 2.27
CA GLY A 25 -3.56 2.85 1.42
C GLY A 25 -4.61 1.80 1.78
N LEU A 26 -4.19 0.57 2.05
CA LEU A 26 -5.06 -0.51 2.52
C LEU A 26 -5.74 -0.16 3.85
N VAL A 27 -4.98 0.35 4.82
CA VAL A 27 -5.55 0.79 6.12
C VAL A 27 -6.58 1.90 5.91
N GLY A 28 -6.30 2.87 5.04
CA GLY A 28 -7.24 3.95 4.71
C GLY A 28 -8.54 3.44 4.07
N LEU A 29 -8.45 2.49 3.14
CA LEU A 29 -9.62 1.85 2.53
C LEU A 29 -10.45 1.08 3.56
N VAL A 30 -9.80 0.31 4.44
CA VAL A 30 -10.48 -0.44 5.51
C VAL A 30 -11.17 0.52 6.49
N TYR A 31 -10.50 1.60 6.90
CA TYR A 31 -11.09 2.60 7.78
C TYR A 31 -12.29 3.30 7.14
N GLY A 32 -12.17 3.67 5.86
CA GLY A 32 -13.28 4.22 5.09
C GLY A 32 -14.48 3.28 5.03
N GLY A 33 -14.24 1.99 4.80
CA GLY A 33 -15.30 0.96 4.84
C GLY A 33 -15.97 0.83 6.21
N ILE A 34 -15.17 0.77 7.29
CA ILE A 34 -15.69 0.70 8.66
C ILE A 34 -16.53 1.94 8.98
N ASP A 35 -16.03 3.13 8.64
CA ASP A 35 -16.74 4.39 8.87
C ASP A 35 -18.07 4.44 8.12
N PHE A 36 -18.08 3.98 6.86
CA PHE A 36 -19.30 3.87 6.05
C PHE A 36 -20.35 2.94 6.67
N THR A 37 -19.93 1.79 7.24
CA THR A 37 -20.87 0.85 7.91
C THR A 37 -21.49 1.40 9.19
N LYS A 38 -20.88 2.40 9.84
CA LYS A 38 -21.40 3.04 11.06
C LYS A 38 -22.40 4.16 10.77
N GLY A 39 -22.88 4.28 9.53
CA GLY A 39 -23.69 5.41 9.07
C GLY A 39 -22.86 6.63 8.67
N GLY A 40 -21.56 6.44 8.41
CA GLY A 40 -20.67 7.46 7.91
C GLY A 40 -21.06 7.91 6.50
N VAL A 41 -21.93 8.92 6.44
CA VAL A 41 -22.22 9.72 5.23
C VAL A 41 -21.54 11.09 5.36
N SER A 42 -20.41 11.12 6.06
CA SER A 42 -19.60 12.32 6.24
C SER A 42 -18.65 12.50 5.06
N GLN A 43 -18.33 13.75 4.72
CA GLN A 43 -17.27 14.07 3.77
C GLN A 43 -15.94 13.38 4.13
N ALA A 44 -15.71 13.08 5.41
CA ALA A 44 -14.54 12.36 5.89
C ALA A 44 -14.45 10.91 5.37
N SER A 45 -15.56 10.19 5.27
CA SER A 45 -15.60 8.80 4.79
C SER A 45 -15.12 8.69 3.34
N PHE A 46 -15.54 9.65 2.51
CA PHE A 46 -15.09 9.76 1.12
C PHE A 46 -13.60 10.07 1.01
N VAL A 47 -13.08 10.92 1.90
CA VAL A 47 -11.65 11.22 1.95
C VAL A 47 -10.84 9.96 2.22
N TYR A 48 -11.25 9.12 3.17
CA TYR A 48 -10.55 7.87 3.47
C TYR A 48 -10.55 6.89 2.29
N ILE A 49 -11.69 6.73 1.61
CA ILE A 49 -11.81 5.83 0.46
C ILE A 49 -10.97 6.34 -0.72
N ILE A 50 -11.07 7.64 -1.04
CA ILE A 50 -10.37 8.23 -2.19
C ILE A 50 -8.86 8.28 -1.95
N LEU A 51 -8.41 8.82 -0.82
CA LEU A 51 -6.97 8.88 -0.49
C LEU A 51 -6.39 7.47 -0.31
N GLY A 52 -7.11 6.59 0.39
CA GLY A 52 -6.72 5.19 0.57
C GLY A 52 -6.56 4.49 -0.78
N GLY A 53 -7.51 4.68 -1.69
CA GLY A 53 -7.44 4.16 -3.06
C GLY A 53 -6.24 4.69 -3.84
N ILE A 54 -6.04 6.02 -3.86
CA ILE A 54 -4.90 6.64 -4.55
C ILE A 54 -3.57 6.09 -4.03
N PHE A 55 -3.39 6.02 -2.71
CA PHE A 55 -2.17 5.49 -2.11
C PHE A 55 -1.99 4.00 -2.41
N PHE A 56 -3.06 3.21 -2.35
CA PHE A 56 -3.01 1.78 -2.66
C PHE A 56 -2.55 1.53 -4.10
N PHE A 57 -3.19 2.18 -5.08
CA PHE A 57 -2.84 2.02 -6.49
C PHE A 57 -1.45 2.58 -6.81
N SER A 58 -1.07 3.72 -6.22
CA SER A 58 0.26 4.31 -6.38
C SER A 58 1.35 3.38 -5.84
N GLY A 59 1.15 2.80 -4.64
CA GLY A 59 2.10 1.86 -4.04
C GLY A 59 2.30 0.62 -4.89
N ILE A 60 1.21 0.02 -5.39
CA ILE A 60 1.28 -1.13 -6.31
C ILE A 60 2.01 -0.77 -7.61
N SER A 61 1.76 0.41 -8.17
CA SER A 61 2.45 0.90 -9.37
C SER A 61 3.97 1.02 -9.14
N LEU A 62 4.38 1.53 -7.97
CA LEU A 62 5.79 1.67 -7.61
C LEU A 62 6.49 0.31 -7.42
N ILE A 63 5.80 -0.66 -6.81
CA ILE A 63 6.30 -2.04 -6.70
C ILE A 63 6.49 -2.65 -8.10
N ARG A 64 5.48 -2.54 -8.97
CA ARG A 64 5.51 -3.10 -10.34
C ARG A 64 6.55 -2.42 -11.25
N GLY A 65 6.78 -1.12 -11.06
CA GLY A 65 7.79 -0.37 -11.81
C GLY A 65 9.23 -0.66 -11.36
N THR A 66 9.42 -1.41 -10.28
CA THR A 66 10.75 -1.83 -9.85
C THR A 66 11.19 -3.02 -10.71
N LYS A 67 12.05 -2.76 -11.70
CA LYS A 67 12.77 -3.82 -12.40
C LYS A 67 13.71 -4.52 -11.40
N ALA A 68 13.61 -5.84 -11.32
CA ALA A 68 14.48 -6.70 -10.52
C ALA A 68 15.88 -6.83 -11.12
#